data_AF-A0A7Z9YC05-F1
#
_entry.id   AF-A0A7Z9YC05-F1
#
_cell.length_a   1.000
_cell.length_b   1.000
_cell.length_c   1.000
_cell.angle_alpha   90.00
_cell.angle_beta   90.00
_cell.angle_gamma   90.00
#
_symmetry.space_group_name_H-M   'P 1'
#
loop_
_entity.id
_entity.type
_entity.pdbx_description
1 polymer ?
#
loop_
_entity_poly.entity_id
_entity_poly.type
_entity_poly.pdbx_seq_one_letter_code
_entity_poly.pdbx_strand_id
1 'polypeptide(L)'
;MIIRTFIAVFPHTTLWYKFTPDFVVLIGTPKPLRIDYRDFVRRANRPGVREGLAHDDLDALSLLDSFMMDEETVRRFVDGGEIHTDSYPYLEFFGPGLSDTTAGNIEAMKPFRQSVIPYLRNYGDTPQDRKRVERELKRYFDATQLLIDAQIEYARHNYERAAELAYRAWRMNPKDGTIRYNMEVARRVAIAGIDAQLERFAERLRRKVRSDPNDLDSWRKLASIYQEMDKIDDALSAYRHVKGLDPRDLQARLSIGMLLEKKGDIDGAIKEYEEALKLAPDMPLIHGSLATLYQKKGDLDRAIEEIGKVLKKEPNLALAHSLLGSLYMDKGEEEKAISELKRALELDPNLLAPRVNLASIYSSRGKLGEAEKVLREAIKVNPNVYEVRLSLAKVLFEKGELEKALDQAEIAFSLGRTKEAEDLIELIKSRRSQ
;
A
#
# COMPACT_ATOMS: atom_id res chain seq x y z
N MET A 1 -7.36 -16.50 11.66
CA MET A 1 -6.57 -15.36 12.20
C MET A 1 -5.90 -15.71 13.52
N ILE A 2 -6.65 -16.12 14.57
CA ILE A 2 -6.10 -16.61 15.86
C ILE A 2 -5.01 -17.67 15.65
N ILE A 3 -5.27 -18.66 14.78
CA ILE A 3 -4.33 -19.71 14.36
C ILE A 3 -3.00 -19.15 13.80
N ARG A 4 -3.06 -18.13 12.95
CA ARG A 4 -1.86 -17.54 12.31
C ARG A 4 -1.09 -16.64 13.28
N THR A 5 -1.79 -15.90 14.13
CA THR A 5 -1.17 -15.15 15.24
C THR A 5 -0.48 -16.09 16.20
N PHE A 6 -1.10 -17.23 16.52
CA PHE A 6 -0.53 -18.26 17.36
C PHE A 6 0.72 -18.87 16.70
N ILE A 7 0.67 -19.26 15.43
CA ILE A 7 1.84 -19.80 14.70
C ILE A 7 2.95 -18.75 14.53
N ALA A 8 2.63 -17.47 14.31
CA ALA A 8 3.63 -16.41 14.20
C ALA A 8 4.33 -16.11 15.53
N VAL A 9 3.61 -16.24 16.66
CA VAL A 9 4.14 -16.05 18.01
C VAL A 9 4.81 -17.34 18.54
N PHE A 10 4.35 -18.50 18.07
CA PHE A 10 4.76 -19.84 18.48
C PHE A 10 5.11 -20.71 17.25
N PRO A 11 6.22 -20.43 16.55
CA PRO A 11 6.54 -21.01 15.23
C PRO A 11 6.91 -22.51 15.27
N HIS A 12 7.01 -23.12 16.45
CA HIS A 12 7.40 -24.51 16.66
C HIS A 12 6.28 -25.35 17.30
N THR A 13 5.04 -24.91 17.16
CA THR A 13 3.88 -25.55 17.80
C THR A 13 2.95 -26.17 16.77
N THR A 14 2.62 -27.45 16.95
CA THR A 14 1.57 -28.14 16.16
C THR A 14 0.20 -27.73 16.69
N LEU A 15 -0.67 -27.24 15.80
CA LEU A 15 -2.00 -26.75 16.16
C LEU A 15 -3.10 -27.71 15.69
N TRP A 16 -4.00 -28.07 16.61
CA TRP A 16 -5.24 -28.79 16.32
C TRP A 16 -6.43 -27.85 16.54
N TYR A 17 -7.40 -27.83 15.62
CA TYR A 17 -8.66 -27.09 15.79
C TYR A 17 -9.85 -27.93 15.33
N LYS A 18 -10.97 -27.79 16.03
CA LYS A 18 -12.28 -28.32 15.61
C LYS A 18 -13.18 -27.14 15.30
N PHE A 19 -13.83 -27.15 14.14
CA PHE A 19 -14.80 -26.13 13.79
C PHE A 19 -16.13 -26.45 14.47
N THR A 20 -16.53 -25.65 15.44
CA THR A 20 -17.87 -25.64 16.02
C THR A 20 -18.36 -24.20 16.17
N PRO A 21 -19.67 -23.93 16.11
CA PRO A 21 -20.22 -22.57 16.18
C PRO A 21 -19.84 -21.79 17.44
N ASP A 22 -19.51 -22.48 18.55
CA ASP A 22 -19.54 -21.87 19.88
C ASP A 22 -18.18 -21.75 20.60
N PHE A 23 -17.09 -22.43 20.17
CA PHE A 23 -15.74 -22.23 20.71
C PHE A 23 -14.62 -22.83 19.86
N VAL A 24 -13.38 -22.37 20.11
CA VAL A 24 -12.12 -22.87 19.52
C VAL A 24 -11.26 -23.47 20.63
N VAL A 25 -10.86 -24.73 20.49
CA VAL A 25 -9.83 -25.37 21.35
C VAL A 25 -8.48 -25.24 20.65
N LEU A 26 -7.46 -24.71 21.35
CA LEU A 26 -6.09 -24.54 20.84
C LEU A 26 -5.14 -25.42 21.66
N ILE A 27 -4.47 -26.36 21.00
CA ILE A 27 -3.52 -27.28 21.65
C ILE A 27 -2.12 -27.00 21.12
N GLY A 28 -1.10 -27.06 21.99
CA GLY A 28 0.29 -27.02 21.58
C GLY A 28 1.30 -27.38 22.66
N THR A 29 2.20 -28.33 22.40
CA THR A 29 3.45 -28.50 23.18
C THR A 29 4.65 -28.83 22.26
N PRO A 30 5.89 -28.46 22.63
CA PRO A 30 7.09 -28.78 21.85
C PRO A 30 7.82 -30.07 22.28
N LYS A 31 7.47 -30.72 23.41
CA LYS A 31 7.97 -32.04 23.88
C LYS A 31 6.97 -32.69 24.86
N PRO A 32 6.95 -34.04 25.05
CA PRO A 32 6.07 -34.72 25.99
C PRO A 32 6.27 -34.19 27.42
N LEU A 33 5.21 -33.66 28.04
CA LEU A 33 5.21 -33.26 29.45
C LEU A 33 5.16 -34.51 30.33
N ARG A 34 6.24 -34.81 31.07
CA ARG A 34 6.13 -35.71 32.24
C ARG A 34 5.58 -34.90 33.40
N ILE A 35 4.33 -35.18 33.76
CA ILE A 35 3.65 -34.52 34.87
C ILE A 35 3.82 -35.37 36.13
N ASP A 36 4.34 -34.77 37.20
CA ASP A 36 4.17 -35.30 38.56
C ASP A 36 2.71 -35.09 38.97
N TYR A 37 1.91 -36.15 38.75
CA TYR A 37 0.47 -36.15 38.97
C TYR A 37 0.10 -35.76 40.41
N ARG A 38 0.94 -36.13 41.40
CA ARG A 38 0.70 -35.80 42.81
C ARG A 38 0.88 -34.30 43.06
N ASP A 39 1.92 -33.71 42.49
CA ASP A 39 2.18 -32.28 42.67
C ASP A 39 1.22 -31.38 41.89
N PHE A 40 0.70 -31.90 40.79
CA PHE A 40 -0.34 -31.27 39.98
C PHE A 40 -1.69 -31.20 40.72
N VAL A 41 -2.17 -32.33 41.26
CA VAL A 41 -3.42 -32.41 42.04
C VAL A 41 -3.35 -31.52 43.29
N ARG A 42 -2.17 -31.40 43.91
CA ARG A 42 -1.97 -30.53 45.07
C ARG A 42 -2.11 -29.03 44.74
N ARG A 43 -1.68 -28.63 43.54
CA ARG A 43 -1.74 -27.24 43.05
C ARG A 43 -3.15 -26.87 42.55
N ALA A 44 -3.83 -27.80 41.88
CA ALA A 44 -5.20 -27.63 41.41
C ALA A 44 -6.22 -27.50 42.57
N ASN A 45 -5.94 -28.12 43.72
CA ASN A 45 -6.79 -28.02 44.91
C ASN A 45 -6.52 -26.78 45.78
N ARG A 46 -5.67 -25.83 45.34
CA ARG A 46 -5.49 -24.56 46.06
C ARG A 46 -6.78 -23.74 45.99
N PRO A 47 -7.29 -23.20 47.10
CA PRO A 47 -8.61 -22.55 47.16
C PRO A 47 -8.83 -21.49 46.08
N GLY A 48 -7.88 -20.58 45.88
CA GLY A 48 -8.00 -19.53 44.85
C GLY A 48 -7.91 -20.02 43.39
N VAL A 49 -7.35 -21.21 43.15
CA VAL A 49 -7.37 -21.86 41.82
C VAL A 49 -8.71 -22.56 41.61
N ARG A 50 -9.23 -23.20 42.65
CA ARG A 50 -10.56 -23.84 42.64
C ARG A 50 -11.69 -22.84 42.45
N GLU A 51 -11.63 -21.69 43.10
CA GLU A 51 -12.63 -20.62 42.95
C GLU A 51 -12.61 -20.00 41.55
N GLY A 52 -11.43 -19.81 40.96
CA GLY A 52 -11.31 -19.30 39.59
C GLY A 52 -11.84 -20.26 38.52
N LEU A 53 -11.78 -21.58 38.78
CA LEU A 53 -12.23 -22.62 37.85
C LEU A 53 -13.72 -22.98 38.01
N ALA A 54 -14.35 -22.62 39.13
CA ALA A 54 -15.76 -22.90 39.39
C ALA A 54 -16.73 -21.94 38.67
N HIS A 55 -16.24 -20.86 38.07
CA HIS A 55 -17.07 -19.86 37.39
C HIS A 55 -17.38 -20.17 35.92
N ASP A 56 -16.60 -21.04 35.28
CA ASP A 56 -16.67 -21.26 33.83
C ASP A 56 -17.42 -22.55 33.43
N ASP A 57 -18.05 -23.26 34.37
CA ASP A 57 -18.82 -24.51 34.16
C ASP A 57 -18.11 -25.59 33.31
N LEU A 58 -16.80 -25.47 33.18
CA LEU A 58 -15.89 -26.43 32.57
C LEU A 58 -15.24 -27.18 33.72
N ASP A 59 -15.48 -28.48 33.82
CA ASP A 59 -14.73 -29.26 34.79
C ASP A 59 -13.23 -29.15 34.43
N ALA A 60 -12.41 -28.92 35.46
CA ALA A 60 -10.98 -28.68 35.29
C ALA A 60 -10.22 -29.88 34.69
N LEU A 61 -10.91 -31.00 34.42
CA LEU A 61 -10.40 -32.20 33.75
C LEU A 61 -10.59 -32.08 32.23
N SER A 62 -11.74 -31.60 31.75
CA SER A 62 -12.10 -31.51 30.34
C SER A 62 -11.25 -30.49 29.58
N LEU A 63 -10.93 -29.35 30.22
CA LEU A 63 -10.01 -28.39 29.62
C LEU A 63 -8.58 -28.94 29.61
N LEU A 64 -8.20 -29.73 30.62
CA LEU A 64 -6.84 -30.21 30.81
C LEU A 64 -6.49 -31.42 29.93
N ASP A 65 -7.46 -32.31 29.69
CA ASP A 65 -7.32 -33.43 28.78
C ASP A 65 -7.08 -32.97 27.35
N SER A 66 -7.66 -31.81 26.95
CA SER A 66 -7.37 -31.20 25.65
C SER A 66 -5.89 -30.81 25.48
N PHE A 67 -5.14 -30.54 26.55
CA PHE A 67 -3.71 -30.22 26.46
C PHE A 67 -2.80 -31.45 26.24
N MET A 68 -3.33 -32.67 26.31
CA MET A 68 -2.53 -33.90 26.36
C MET A 68 -2.88 -34.96 25.29
N MET A 69 -3.78 -34.68 24.35
CA MET A 69 -4.18 -35.68 23.35
C MET A 69 -3.21 -35.73 22.16
N ASP A 70 -2.77 -36.94 21.81
CA ASP A 70 -2.12 -37.23 20.53
C ASP A 70 -3.16 -37.38 19.40
N GLU A 71 -2.69 -37.43 18.15
CA GLU A 71 -3.56 -37.52 16.96
C GLU A 71 -4.51 -38.72 17.00
N GLU A 72 -4.07 -39.85 17.56
CA GLU A 72 -4.89 -41.07 17.67
C GLU A 72 -6.02 -40.91 18.70
N THR A 73 -5.73 -40.24 19.82
CA THR A 73 -6.70 -39.97 20.89
C THR A 73 -7.73 -38.94 20.46
N VAL A 74 -7.33 -37.90 19.71
CA VAL A 74 -8.26 -36.94 19.09
C VAL A 74 -9.20 -37.65 18.13
N ARG A 75 -8.70 -38.55 17.28
CA ARG A 75 -9.53 -39.33 16.33
C ARG A 75 -10.57 -40.25 17.02
N ARG A 76 -10.40 -40.60 18.29
CA ARG A 76 -11.36 -41.41 19.06
C ARG A 76 -12.48 -40.59 19.73
N PHE A 77 -12.27 -39.30 19.95
CA PHE A 77 -13.22 -38.40 20.61
C PHE A 77 -14.05 -37.55 19.65
N VAL A 78 -13.56 -37.32 18.44
CA VAL A 78 -14.25 -36.55 17.41
C VAL A 78 -15.08 -37.52 16.58
N ASP A 79 -16.40 -37.57 16.82
CA ASP A 79 -17.32 -38.35 15.98
C ASP A 79 -17.19 -37.94 14.52
N GLY A 80 -16.67 -38.86 13.69
CA GLY A 80 -16.81 -38.97 12.23
C GLY A 80 -16.43 -37.78 11.33
N GLY A 81 -16.06 -36.62 11.86
CA GLY A 81 -15.74 -35.42 11.08
C GLY A 81 -14.30 -35.39 10.56
N GLU A 82 -14.08 -34.77 9.40
CA GLU A 82 -12.74 -34.56 8.86
C GLU A 82 -11.91 -33.62 9.75
N ILE A 83 -10.70 -34.05 10.08
CA ILE A 83 -9.70 -33.24 10.77
C ILE A 83 -8.89 -32.51 9.70
N HIS A 84 -8.99 -31.18 9.65
CA HIS A 84 -8.26 -30.37 8.65
C HIS A 84 -6.96 -29.82 9.22
N THR A 85 -5.83 -30.22 8.63
CA THR A 85 -4.52 -29.61 8.87
C THR A 85 -4.19 -28.66 7.73
N ASP A 86 -4.83 -27.50 7.68
CA ASP A 86 -4.54 -26.50 6.64
C ASP A 86 -3.63 -25.39 7.17
N SER A 87 -2.56 -25.10 6.43
CA SER A 87 -1.68 -23.95 6.67
C SER A 87 -2.37 -22.62 6.31
N TYR A 88 -3.49 -22.68 5.58
CA TYR A 88 -4.20 -21.51 5.07
C TYR A 88 -5.73 -21.64 5.26
N PRO A 89 -6.27 -21.46 6.48
CA PRO A 89 -7.72 -21.48 6.65
C PRO A 89 -8.37 -20.33 5.87
N TYR A 90 -9.33 -20.67 4.99
CA TYR A 90 -10.27 -19.75 4.36
C TYR A 90 -11.54 -19.67 5.20
N LEU A 91 -12.14 -18.49 5.26
CA LEU A 91 -13.44 -18.27 5.91
C LEU A 91 -14.50 -18.19 4.82
N GLU A 92 -15.48 -19.08 4.90
CA GLU A 92 -16.73 -19.00 4.14
C GLU A 92 -17.72 -18.07 4.84
N PHE A 93 -18.45 -17.29 4.06
CA PHE A 93 -19.48 -16.38 4.57
C PHE A 93 -20.85 -17.04 4.41
N PHE A 94 -21.59 -17.21 5.50
CA PHE A 94 -22.99 -17.64 5.48
C PHE A 94 -23.92 -16.45 5.77
N GLY A 95 -25.01 -16.30 5.01
CA GLY A 95 -26.27 -15.63 5.38
C GLY A 95 -26.31 -14.13 5.80
N PRO A 96 -27.42 -13.41 5.49
CA PRO A 96 -27.60 -11.97 5.77
C PRO A 96 -27.84 -11.59 7.25
N GLY A 97 -27.86 -12.54 8.18
CA GLY A 97 -28.13 -12.30 9.62
C GLY A 97 -26.89 -12.23 10.51
N LEU A 98 -25.68 -12.24 9.93
CA LEU A 98 -24.44 -12.44 10.69
C LEU A 98 -23.77 -11.17 11.22
N SER A 99 -24.19 -9.95 10.83
CA SER A 99 -23.54 -8.71 11.27
C SER A 99 -23.66 -8.49 12.78
N ASP A 100 -24.86 -8.72 13.33
CA ASP A 100 -25.15 -8.45 14.73
C ASP A 100 -24.64 -9.57 15.64
N THR A 101 -24.66 -10.82 15.14
CA THR A 101 -24.06 -11.97 15.84
C THR A 101 -22.54 -11.93 15.79
N THR A 102 -21.92 -11.52 14.68
CA THR A 102 -20.47 -11.31 14.58
C THR A 102 -20.01 -10.20 15.52
N ALA A 103 -20.69 -9.05 15.50
CA ALA A 103 -20.39 -7.94 16.42
C ALA A 103 -20.58 -8.37 17.89
N GLY A 104 -21.68 -9.06 18.20
CA GLY A 104 -21.98 -9.58 19.54
C GLY A 104 -20.96 -10.60 20.04
N ASN A 105 -20.60 -11.58 19.21
CA ASN A 105 -19.60 -12.61 19.55
C ASN A 105 -18.22 -11.98 19.83
N ILE A 106 -17.84 -10.94 19.08
CA ILE A 106 -16.52 -10.31 19.24
C ILE A 106 -16.45 -9.44 20.50
N GLU A 107 -17.53 -8.70 20.79
CA GLU A 107 -17.60 -7.95 22.04
C GLU A 107 -17.63 -8.91 23.25
N ALA A 108 -18.33 -10.04 23.14
CA ALA A 108 -18.33 -11.09 24.17
C ALA A 108 -16.95 -11.74 24.38
N MET A 109 -16.09 -11.81 23.35
CA MET A 109 -14.72 -12.33 23.47
C MET A 109 -13.72 -11.31 24.06
N LYS A 110 -14.08 -10.04 24.20
CA LYS A 110 -13.17 -8.98 24.67
C LYS A 110 -12.68 -9.19 26.11
N PRO A 111 -13.51 -9.59 27.10
CA PRO A 111 -13.04 -9.90 28.45
C PRO A 111 -12.04 -11.07 28.46
N PHE A 112 -12.31 -12.12 27.68
CA PHE A 112 -11.41 -13.27 27.54
C PHE A 112 -10.06 -12.88 26.90
N ARG A 113 -10.07 -12.04 25.86
CA ARG A 113 -8.83 -11.51 25.26
C ARG A 113 -8.01 -10.73 26.29
N GLN A 114 -8.65 -9.93 27.13
CA GLN A 114 -7.99 -9.17 28.19
C GLN A 114 -7.43 -10.07 29.30
N SER A 115 -8.13 -11.15 29.65
CA SER A 115 -7.70 -12.08 30.71
C SER A 115 -6.53 -12.97 30.31
N VAL A 116 -6.37 -13.30 29.02
CA VAL A 116 -5.30 -14.19 28.54
C VAL A 116 -3.97 -13.45 28.26
N ILE A 117 -4.00 -12.15 27.97
CA ILE A 117 -2.81 -11.34 27.67
C ILE A 117 -1.70 -11.45 28.74
N PRO A 118 -1.97 -11.37 30.06
CA PRO A 118 -0.95 -11.52 31.11
C PRO A 118 -0.21 -12.86 31.07
N TYR A 119 -0.88 -13.94 30.67
CA TYR A 119 -0.27 -15.27 30.59
C TYR A 119 0.66 -15.40 29.38
N LEU A 120 0.29 -14.80 28.25
CA LEU A 120 1.07 -14.83 27.02
C LEU A 120 2.31 -13.91 27.07
N ARG A 121 2.30 -12.87 27.91
CA ARG A 121 3.44 -11.96 28.14
C ARG A 121 4.66 -12.63 28.79
N ASN A 122 4.45 -13.75 29.49
CA ASN A 122 5.54 -14.49 30.12
C ASN A 122 6.30 -15.42 29.15
N TYR A 123 5.88 -15.49 27.89
CA TYR A 123 6.52 -16.30 26.88
C TYR A 123 7.80 -15.66 26.36
N GLY A 124 8.91 -16.43 26.36
CA GLY A 124 10.25 -15.96 26.00
C GLY A 124 11.26 -16.13 27.13
N ASP A 125 12.49 -16.49 26.76
CA ASP A 125 13.55 -16.86 27.71
C ASP A 125 14.18 -15.64 28.39
N THR A 126 14.14 -14.47 27.73
CA THR A 126 14.70 -13.22 28.26
C THR A 126 13.64 -12.14 28.51
N PRO A 127 13.91 -11.16 29.39
CA PRO A 127 13.03 -9.99 29.57
C PRO A 127 12.80 -9.19 28.28
N GLN A 128 13.75 -9.20 27.34
CA GLN A 128 13.62 -8.54 26.04
C GLN A 128 12.68 -9.31 25.11
N ASP A 129 12.73 -10.66 25.12
CA ASP A 129 11.82 -11.50 24.36
C ASP A 129 10.38 -11.34 24.83
N ARG A 130 10.15 -11.34 26.15
CA ARG A 130 8.83 -11.11 26.75
C ARG A 130 8.22 -9.76 26.34
N LYS A 131 9.02 -8.69 26.36
CA LYS A 131 8.60 -7.37 25.86
C LYS A 131 8.37 -7.32 24.35
N ARG A 132 9.09 -8.13 23.57
CA ARG A 132 8.84 -8.27 22.12
C ARG A 132 7.49 -8.95 21.90
N VAL A 133 7.27 -10.10 22.54
CA VAL A 133 6.02 -10.88 22.46
C VAL A 133 4.82 -10.05 22.89
N GLU A 134 4.91 -9.32 24.01
CA GLU A 134 3.85 -8.43 24.48
C GLU A 134 3.44 -7.38 23.44
N ARG A 135 4.44 -6.71 22.84
CA ARG A 135 4.19 -5.68 21.81
C ARG A 135 3.57 -6.27 20.55
N GLU A 136 4.04 -7.44 20.13
CA GLU A 136 3.50 -8.12 18.95
C GLU A 136 2.06 -8.56 19.19
N LEU A 137 1.77 -9.20 20.31
CA LEU A 137 0.41 -9.58 20.69
C LEU A 137 -0.52 -8.37 20.68
N LYS A 138 -0.13 -7.27 21.33
CA LYS A 138 -0.93 -6.04 21.33
C LYS A 138 -1.19 -5.52 19.92
N ARG A 139 -0.15 -5.45 19.07
CA ARG A 139 -0.28 -5.03 17.67
C ARG A 139 -1.25 -5.92 16.89
N TYR A 140 -1.15 -7.24 17.03
CA TYR A 140 -2.04 -8.19 16.38
C TYR A 140 -3.49 -8.04 16.86
N PHE A 141 -3.71 -7.87 18.17
CA PHE A 141 -5.04 -7.66 18.73
C PHE A 141 -5.69 -6.35 18.25
N ASP A 142 -4.94 -5.25 18.30
CA ASP A 142 -5.44 -3.95 17.87
C ASP A 142 -5.77 -3.96 16.36
N ALA A 143 -4.91 -4.57 15.54
CA ALA A 143 -5.15 -4.72 14.09
C ALA A 143 -6.37 -5.62 13.81
N THR A 144 -6.52 -6.69 14.58
CA THR A 144 -7.67 -7.59 14.51
C THR A 144 -8.97 -6.87 14.83
N GLN A 145 -8.98 -6.04 15.89
CA GLN A 145 -10.18 -5.30 16.26
C GLN A 145 -10.61 -4.34 15.15
N LEU A 146 -9.66 -3.62 14.54
CA LEU A 146 -9.95 -2.73 13.42
C LEU A 146 -10.48 -3.48 12.18
N LEU A 147 -9.98 -4.69 11.89
CA LEU A 147 -10.51 -5.52 10.81
C LEU A 147 -11.97 -5.91 11.09
N ILE A 148 -12.29 -6.24 12.33
CA ILE A 148 -13.66 -6.60 12.72
C ILE A 148 -14.58 -5.40 12.56
N ASP A 149 -14.19 -4.25 13.09
CA ASP A 149 -14.98 -3.02 12.96
C ASP A 149 -15.22 -2.70 11.48
N ALA A 150 -14.22 -2.93 10.62
CA ALA A 150 -14.37 -2.80 9.18
C ALA A 150 -15.41 -3.76 8.58
N GLN A 151 -15.46 -5.02 9.03
CA GLN A 151 -16.43 -6.01 8.55
C GLN A 151 -17.85 -5.69 9.00
N ILE A 152 -18.03 -5.16 10.22
CA ILE A 152 -19.33 -4.67 10.70
C ILE A 152 -19.82 -3.53 9.80
N GLU A 153 -18.96 -2.55 9.52
CA GLU A 153 -19.31 -1.43 8.64
C GLU A 153 -19.57 -1.91 7.20
N TYR A 154 -18.83 -2.90 6.71
CA TYR A 154 -19.07 -3.51 5.41
C TYR A 154 -20.44 -4.17 5.34
N ALA A 155 -20.84 -4.92 6.38
CA ALA A 155 -22.15 -5.57 6.45
C ALA A 155 -23.31 -4.57 6.57
N ARG A 156 -23.04 -3.39 7.16
CA ARG A 156 -23.97 -2.24 7.18
C ARG A 156 -24.00 -1.45 5.88
N HIS A 157 -23.28 -1.90 4.84
CA HIS A 157 -23.12 -1.21 3.55
C HIS A 157 -22.39 0.15 3.64
N ASN A 158 -21.70 0.43 4.75
CA ASN A 158 -20.87 1.62 4.94
C ASN A 158 -19.46 1.38 4.37
N TYR A 159 -19.38 1.14 3.06
CA TYR A 159 -18.16 0.64 2.41
C TYR A 159 -16.95 1.59 2.52
N GLU A 160 -17.17 2.91 2.53
CA GLU A 160 -16.10 3.89 2.74
C GLU A 160 -15.47 3.74 4.13
N ARG A 161 -16.32 3.66 5.16
CA ARG A 161 -15.88 3.48 6.55
C ARG A 161 -15.22 2.12 6.75
N ALA A 162 -15.77 1.08 6.13
CA ALA A 162 -15.17 -0.25 6.10
C ALA A 162 -13.76 -0.22 5.50
N ALA A 163 -13.58 0.44 4.34
CA ALA A 163 -12.29 0.55 3.68
C ALA A 163 -11.26 1.31 4.54
N GLU A 164 -11.68 2.40 5.20
CA GLU A 164 -10.82 3.16 6.12
C GLU A 164 -10.33 2.32 7.31
N LEU A 165 -11.25 1.63 7.98
CA LEU A 165 -10.93 0.80 9.14
C LEU A 165 -10.02 -0.38 8.76
N ALA A 166 -10.30 -1.04 7.63
CA ALA A 166 -9.48 -2.13 7.12
C ALA A 166 -8.07 -1.65 6.69
N TYR A 167 -7.95 -0.44 6.14
CA TYR A 167 -6.66 0.18 5.85
C TYR A 167 -5.84 0.45 7.12
N ARG A 168 -6.49 0.96 8.18
CA ARG A 168 -5.83 1.16 9.48
C ARG A 168 -5.37 -0.18 10.08
N ALA A 169 -6.20 -1.22 10.01
CA ALA A 169 -5.82 -2.58 10.42
C ALA A 169 -4.57 -3.06 9.65
N TRP A 170 -4.56 -2.87 8.32
CA TRP A 170 -3.44 -3.29 7.47
C TRP A 170 -2.16 -2.54 7.81
N ARG A 171 -2.23 -1.22 8.05
CA ARG A 171 -1.08 -0.40 8.47
C ARG A 171 -0.46 -0.89 9.78
N MET A 172 -1.26 -1.42 10.69
CA MET A 172 -0.79 -1.99 11.95
C MET A 172 -0.17 -3.38 11.78
N ASN A 173 -0.69 -4.18 10.85
CA ASN A 173 -0.21 -5.53 10.60
C ASN A 173 -0.16 -5.86 9.09
N PRO A 174 0.81 -5.30 8.34
CA PRO A 174 0.80 -5.34 6.88
C PRO A 174 1.13 -6.72 6.30
N LYS A 175 1.71 -7.61 7.11
CA LYS A 175 2.05 -8.98 6.76
C LYS A 175 0.84 -9.92 6.78
N ASP A 176 -0.26 -9.51 7.41
CA ASP A 176 -1.47 -10.34 7.49
C ASP A 176 -2.26 -10.29 6.16
N GLY A 177 -2.28 -11.42 5.46
CA GLY A 177 -2.98 -11.57 4.19
C GLY A 177 -4.51 -11.47 4.31
N THR A 178 -5.09 -11.81 5.47
CA THR A 178 -6.54 -11.70 5.69
C THR A 178 -6.95 -10.25 5.84
N ILE A 179 -6.20 -9.46 6.60
CA ILE A 179 -6.44 -8.01 6.71
C ILE A 179 -6.29 -7.34 5.35
N ARG A 180 -5.24 -7.70 4.59
CA ARG A 180 -5.03 -7.17 3.24
C ARG A 180 -6.19 -7.49 2.30
N TYR A 181 -6.63 -8.74 2.24
CA TYR A 181 -7.74 -9.17 1.40
C TYR A 181 -9.04 -8.41 1.71
N ASN A 182 -9.43 -8.33 2.99
CA ASN A 182 -10.67 -7.63 3.38
C ASN A 182 -10.59 -6.12 3.10
N MET A 183 -9.41 -5.52 3.27
CA MET A 183 -9.16 -4.12 2.91
C MET A 183 -9.31 -3.88 1.40
N GLU A 184 -8.75 -4.75 0.57
CA GLU A 184 -8.88 -4.67 -0.88
C GLU A 184 -10.34 -4.85 -1.34
N VAL A 185 -11.08 -5.78 -0.74
CA VAL A 185 -12.50 -5.99 -1.02
C VAL A 185 -13.33 -4.75 -0.65
N ALA A 186 -13.20 -4.25 0.58
CA ALA A 186 -13.94 -3.08 1.05
C ALA A 186 -13.64 -1.85 0.18
N ARG A 187 -12.35 -1.63 -0.15
CA ARG A 187 -11.92 -0.53 -1.01
C ARG A 187 -12.49 -0.63 -2.42
N ARG A 188 -12.48 -1.83 -3.03
CA ARG A 188 -13.03 -2.05 -4.38
C ARG A 188 -14.52 -1.73 -4.43
N VAL A 189 -15.28 -2.17 -3.43
CA VAL A 189 -16.73 -1.91 -3.37
C VAL A 189 -17.01 -0.42 -3.11
N ALA A 190 -16.23 0.24 -2.24
CA ALA A 190 -16.35 1.68 -2.02
C ALA A 190 -16.13 2.46 -3.33
N ILE A 191 -15.07 2.14 -4.09
CA ILE A 191 -14.79 2.77 -5.38
C ILE A 191 -15.92 2.52 -6.38
N ALA A 192 -16.39 1.27 -6.51
CA ALA A 192 -17.50 0.94 -7.40
C ALA A 192 -18.80 1.68 -7.03
N GLY A 193 -19.02 1.93 -5.74
CA GLY A 193 -20.14 2.75 -5.26
C GLY A 193 -20.05 4.20 -5.72
N ILE A 194 -18.85 4.80 -5.65
CA ILE A 194 -18.57 6.16 -6.15
C ILE A 194 -18.79 6.21 -7.67
N ASP A 195 -18.24 5.26 -8.43
CA ASP A 195 -18.40 5.19 -9.88
C ASP A 195 -19.88 5.09 -10.29
N ALA A 196 -20.67 4.29 -9.58
CA ALA A 196 -22.10 4.17 -9.82
C ALA A 196 -22.88 5.46 -9.49
N GLN A 197 -22.47 6.21 -8.46
CA GLN A 197 -23.05 7.52 -8.16
C GLN A 197 -22.71 8.55 -9.24
N LEU A 198 -21.45 8.58 -9.68
CA LEU A 198 -20.98 9.44 -10.76
C LEU A 198 -21.71 9.14 -12.08
N GLU A 199 -21.88 7.87 -12.46
CA GLU A 199 -22.61 7.51 -13.69
C GLU A 199 -24.08 7.95 -13.63
N ARG A 200 -24.76 7.78 -12.48
CA ARG A 200 -26.13 8.26 -12.29
C ARG A 200 -26.23 9.78 -12.44
N PHE A 201 -25.21 10.51 -11.98
CA PHE A 201 -25.19 11.95 -12.11
C PHE A 201 -24.87 12.39 -13.55
N ALA A 202 -23.91 11.74 -14.20
CA ALA A 202 -23.61 11.92 -15.62
C ALA A 202 -24.86 11.67 -16.49
N GLU A 203 -25.65 10.64 -16.21
CA GLU A 203 -26.87 10.35 -16.95
C GLU A 203 -27.93 11.46 -16.82
N ARG A 204 -28.08 12.05 -15.63
CA ARG A 204 -28.96 13.23 -15.46
C ARG A 204 -28.47 14.42 -16.28
N LEU A 205 -27.16 14.68 -16.28
CA LEU A 205 -26.57 15.77 -17.05
C LEU A 205 -26.64 15.52 -18.56
N ARG A 206 -26.46 14.28 -19.03
CA ARG A 206 -26.66 13.88 -20.44
C ARG A 206 -28.06 14.24 -20.92
N ARG A 207 -29.09 13.95 -20.12
CA ARG A 207 -30.48 14.33 -20.46
C ARG A 207 -30.64 15.84 -20.54
N LYS A 208 -30.04 16.58 -19.61
CA LYS A 208 -30.10 18.04 -19.56
C LYS A 208 -29.42 18.69 -20.77
N VAL A 209 -28.21 18.26 -21.13
CA VAL A 209 -27.51 18.79 -22.32
C VAL A 209 -28.14 18.34 -23.64
N ARG A 210 -28.90 17.23 -23.66
CA ARG A 210 -29.72 16.87 -24.82
C ARG A 210 -30.92 17.79 -24.99
N SER A 211 -31.56 18.20 -23.91
CA SER A 211 -32.70 19.14 -23.96
C SER A 211 -32.27 20.60 -24.17
N ASP A 212 -31.10 20.97 -23.65
CA ASP A 212 -30.49 22.29 -23.82
C ASP A 212 -29.00 22.16 -24.16
N PRO A 213 -28.66 22.02 -25.46
CA PRO A 213 -27.27 21.87 -25.90
C PRO A 213 -26.38 23.06 -25.61
N ASN A 214 -26.94 24.23 -25.29
CA ASN A 214 -26.17 25.45 -25.00
C ASN A 214 -25.98 25.67 -23.48
N ASP A 215 -26.44 24.75 -22.63
CA ASP A 215 -26.22 24.81 -21.18
C ASP A 215 -24.75 24.51 -20.82
N LEU A 216 -23.97 25.59 -20.82
CA LEU A 216 -22.53 25.58 -20.54
C LEU A 216 -22.20 24.96 -19.17
N ASP A 217 -22.99 25.23 -18.13
CA ASP A 217 -22.76 24.72 -16.77
C ASP A 217 -22.96 23.20 -16.72
N SER A 218 -24.02 22.70 -17.37
CA SER A 218 -24.24 21.25 -17.46
C SER A 218 -23.16 20.53 -18.25
N TRP A 219 -22.67 21.12 -19.35
CA TRP A 219 -21.55 20.56 -20.10
C TRP A 219 -20.25 20.55 -19.29
N ARG A 220 -19.93 21.63 -18.56
CA ARG A 220 -18.76 21.68 -17.66
C ARG A 220 -18.82 20.59 -16.59
N LYS A 221 -19.97 20.44 -15.92
CA LYS A 221 -20.18 19.41 -14.89
C LYS A 221 -20.07 18.01 -15.48
N LEU A 222 -20.66 17.78 -16.65
CA LEU A 222 -20.60 16.49 -17.33
C LEU A 222 -19.15 16.13 -17.72
N ALA A 223 -18.40 17.08 -18.26
CA ALA A 223 -17.00 16.90 -18.62
C ALA A 223 -16.12 16.57 -17.40
N SER A 224 -16.31 17.29 -16.29
CA SER A 224 -15.60 17.02 -15.03
C SER A 224 -15.92 15.64 -14.47
N ILE A 225 -17.17 15.19 -14.50
CA ILE A 225 -17.53 13.83 -14.06
C ILE A 225 -16.87 12.77 -14.94
N TYR A 226 -16.89 12.95 -16.26
CA TYR A 226 -16.19 12.02 -17.14
C TYR A 226 -14.69 11.96 -16.88
N GLN A 227 -14.06 13.09 -16.54
CA GLN A 227 -12.67 13.13 -16.15
C GLN A 227 -12.41 12.37 -14.85
N GLU A 228 -13.25 12.54 -13.82
CA GLU A 228 -13.16 11.78 -12.56
C GLU A 228 -13.35 10.28 -12.76
N MET A 229 -14.22 9.89 -13.69
CA MET A 229 -14.46 8.49 -14.06
C MET A 229 -13.41 7.91 -15.02
N ASP A 230 -12.36 8.67 -15.34
CA ASP A 230 -11.33 8.34 -16.32
C ASP A 230 -11.86 8.01 -17.73
N LYS A 231 -13.02 8.54 -18.10
CA LYS A 231 -13.60 8.44 -19.45
C LYS A 231 -13.02 9.55 -20.33
N ILE A 232 -11.73 9.41 -20.67
CA ILE A 232 -10.92 10.45 -21.33
C ILE A 232 -11.59 11.00 -22.60
N ASP A 233 -12.08 10.14 -23.49
CA ASP A 233 -12.68 10.57 -24.76
C ASP A 233 -14.02 11.30 -24.57
N ASP A 234 -14.84 10.85 -23.61
CA ASP A 234 -16.10 11.50 -23.27
C ASP A 234 -15.86 12.89 -22.64
N ALA A 235 -14.88 12.97 -21.73
CA ALA A 235 -14.45 14.22 -21.11
C ALA A 235 -13.92 15.22 -22.16
N LEU A 236 -13.06 14.76 -23.07
CA LEU A 236 -12.54 15.57 -24.18
C LEU A 236 -13.66 16.10 -25.06
N SER A 237 -14.63 15.25 -25.43
CA SER A 237 -15.78 15.66 -26.23
C SER A 237 -16.60 16.74 -25.52
N ALA A 238 -16.93 16.53 -24.25
CA ALA A 238 -17.69 17.47 -23.45
C ALA A 238 -16.95 18.82 -23.25
N TYR A 239 -15.65 18.80 -22.92
CA TYR A 239 -14.87 20.05 -22.82
C TYR A 239 -14.68 20.76 -24.15
N ARG A 240 -14.60 20.04 -25.28
CA ARG A 240 -14.60 20.65 -26.61
C ARG A 240 -15.93 21.33 -26.92
N HIS A 241 -17.06 20.76 -26.51
CA HIS A 241 -18.35 21.44 -26.57
C HIS A 241 -18.37 22.71 -25.71
N VAL A 242 -17.89 22.66 -24.46
CA VAL A 242 -17.74 23.84 -23.60
C VAL A 242 -16.90 24.92 -24.30
N LYS A 243 -15.74 24.57 -24.84
CA LYS A 243 -14.88 25.50 -25.58
C LYS A 243 -15.52 26.07 -26.84
N GLY A 244 -16.40 25.30 -27.49
CA GLY A 244 -17.18 25.77 -28.65
C GLY A 244 -18.20 26.84 -28.29
N LEU A 245 -18.83 26.71 -27.11
CA LEU A 245 -19.78 27.70 -26.57
C LEU A 245 -19.07 28.91 -25.95
N ASP A 246 -17.94 28.69 -25.27
CA ASP A 246 -17.11 29.74 -24.68
C ASP A 246 -15.61 29.50 -24.99
N PRO A 247 -15.09 30.09 -26.09
CA PRO A 247 -13.68 29.97 -26.46
C PRO A 247 -12.70 30.59 -25.46
N ARG A 248 -13.16 31.39 -24.50
CA ARG A 248 -12.33 32.03 -23.47
C ARG A 248 -12.39 31.27 -22.14
N ASP A 249 -13.08 30.13 -22.09
CA ASP A 249 -13.10 29.26 -20.93
C ASP A 249 -11.71 28.67 -20.67
N LEU A 250 -11.02 29.24 -19.69
CA LEU A 250 -9.70 28.80 -19.27
C LEU A 250 -9.74 27.37 -18.70
N GLN A 251 -10.75 27.02 -17.91
CA GLN A 251 -10.86 25.69 -17.29
C GLN A 251 -11.01 24.60 -18.36
N ALA A 252 -11.84 24.84 -19.37
CA ALA A 252 -12.02 23.90 -20.47
C ALA A 252 -10.71 23.70 -21.24
N ARG A 253 -9.98 24.77 -21.55
CA ARG A 253 -8.67 24.68 -22.25
C ARG A 253 -7.64 23.90 -21.45
N LEU A 254 -7.49 24.21 -20.17
CA LEU A 254 -6.56 23.51 -19.28
C LEU A 254 -6.92 22.01 -19.16
N SER A 255 -8.21 21.70 -19.05
CA SER A 255 -8.68 20.31 -18.95
C SER A 255 -8.46 19.55 -20.26
N ILE A 256 -8.69 20.18 -21.42
CA ILE A 256 -8.36 19.57 -22.72
C ILE A 256 -6.85 19.31 -22.82
N GLY A 257 -6.02 20.29 -22.46
CA GLY A 257 -4.55 20.13 -22.48
C GLY A 257 -4.08 18.94 -21.63
N MET A 258 -4.60 18.81 -20.41
CA MET A 258 -4.29 17.70 -19.50
C MET A 258 -4.76 16.34 -20.04
N LEU A 259 -5.96 16.29 -20.60
CA LEU A 259 -6.52 15.06 -21.17
C LEU A 259 -5.75 14.62 -22.44
N LEU A 260 -5.31 15.59 -23.26
CA LEU A 260 -4.46 15.32 -24.43
C LEU A 260 -3.08 14.81 -24.00
N GLU A 261 -2.48 15.40 -22.97
CA GLU A 261 -1.24 14.89 -22.38
C GLU A 261 -1.39 13.45 -21.90
N LYS A 262 -2.49 13.12 -21.19
CA LYS A 262 -2.79 11.76 -20.74
C LYS A 262 -2.96 10.78 -21.91
N LYS A 263 -3.48 11.24 -23.05
CA LYS A 263 -3.63 10.46 -24.28
C LYS A 263 -2.32 10.34 -25.09
N GLY A 264 -1.28 11.06 -24.71
CA GLY A 264 -0.01 11.13 -25.44
C GLY A 264 -0.03 12.07 -26.65
N ASP A 265 -1.08 12.86 -26.84
CA ASP A 265 -1.13 13.92 -27.86
C ASP A 265 -0.39 15.17 -27.35
N ILE A 266 0.95 15.11 -27.43
CA ILE A 266 1.85 16.14 -26.93
C ILE A 266 1.63 17.48 -27.65
N ASP A 267 1.51 17.46 -28.98
CA ASP A 267 1.34 18.69 -29.77
C ASP A 267 -0.01 19.35 -29.50
N GLY A 268 -1.07 18.56 -29.37
CA GLY A 268 -2.39 19.06 -28.97
C GLY A 268 -2.38 19.67 -27.57
N ALA A 269 -1.71 19.03 -26.61
CA ALA A 269 -1.59 19.53 -25.24
C ALA A 269 -0.83 20.86 -25.19
N ILE A 270 0.32 20.96 -25.86
CA ILE A 270 1.11 22.21 -25.96
C ILE A 270 0.24 23.34 -26.49
N LYS A 271 -0.48 23.11 -27.60
CA LYS A 271 -1.33 24.13 -28.21
C LYS A 271 -2.40 24.65 -27.24
N GLU A 272 -3.08 23.78 -26.51
CA GLU A 272 -4.12 24.22 -25.57
C GLU A 272 -3.54 24.98 -24.37
N TYR A 273 -2.36 24.58 -23.87
CA TYR A 273 -1.67 25.29 -22.79
C TYR A 273 -1.14 26.66 -23.23
N GLU A 274 -0.59 26.79 -24.44
CA GLU A 274 -0.16 28.07 -24.98
C GLU A 274 -1.35 29.03 -25.17
N GLU A 275 -2.49 28.54 -25.68
CA GLU A 275 -3.71 29.34 -25.79
C GLU A 275 -4.27 29.71 -24.40
N ALA A 276 -4.15 28.83 -23.40
CA ALA A 276 -4.51 29.15 -22.02
C ALA A 276 -3.63 30.27 -21.45
N LEU A 277 -2.32 30.25 -21.72
CA LEU A 277 -1.39 31.30 -21.29
C LEU A 277 -1.62 32.64 -22.00
N LYS A 278 -2.19 32.66 -23.21
CA LYS A 278 -2.65 33.93 -23.83
C LYS A 278 -3.80 34.57 -23.07
N LEU A 279 -4.65 33.77 -22.42
CA LEU A 279 -5.77 34.25 -21.60
C LEU A 279 -5.32 34.60 -20.18
N ALA A 280 -4.45 33.79 -19.60
CA ALA A 280 -3.89 33.96 -18.25
C ALA A 280 -2.37 33.73 -18.29
N PRO A 281 -1.56 34.78 -18.54
CA PRO A 281 -0.11 34.64 -18.68
C PRO A 281 0.64 34.26 -17.40
N ASP A 282 -0.03 34.33 -16.25
CA ASP A 282 0.58 34.11 -14.94
C ASP A 282 0.17 32.76 -14.33
N MET A 283 0.68 31.66 -14.90
CA MET A 283 0.39 30.32 -14.38
C MET A 283 1.65 29.43 -14.34
N PRO A 284 2.42 29.45 -13.23
CA PRO A 284 3.63 28.62 -13.06
C PRO A 284 3.40 27.12 -13.33
N LEU A 285 2.24 26.59 -12.92
CA LEU A 285 1.88 25.20 -13.16
C LEU A 285 1.87 24.85 -14.67
N ILE A 286 1.35 25.74 -15.51
CA ILE A 286 1.26 25.51 -16.95
C ILE A 286 2.62 25.64 -17.63
N HIS A 287 3.45 26.58 -17.19
CA HIS A 287 4.85 26.65 -17.62
C HIS A 287 5.62 25.37 -17.26
N GLY A 288 5.41 24.80 -16.07
CA GLY A 288 6.00 23.50 -15.69
C GLY A 288 5.53 22.34 -16.56
N SER A 289 4.23 22.27 -16.88
CA SER A 289 3.68 21.29 -17.82
C SER A 289 4.27 21.45 -19.23
N LEU A 290 4.33 22.68 -19.75
CA LEU A 290 4.96 22.96 -21.05
C LEU A 290 6.43 22.57 -21.07
N ALA A 291 7.20 22.86 -20.01
CA ALA A 291 8.59 22.44 -19.90
C ALA A 291 8.74 20.91 -20.04
N THR A 292 7.88 20.16 -19.36
CA THR A 292 7.86 18.69 -19.43
C THR A 292 7.45 18.18 -20.82
N LEU A 293 6.47 18.81 -21.47
CA LEU A 293 6.05 18.44 -22.83
C LEU A 293 7.12 18.76 -23.88
N TYR A 294 7.79 19.91 -23.76
CA TYR A 294 8.91 20.29 -24.61
C TYR A 294 10.11 19.36 -24.42
N GLN A 295 10.41 18.95 -23.18
CA GLN A 295 11.40 17.91 -22.90
C GLN A 295 11.09 16.60 -23.63
N LYS A 296 9.84 16.12 -23.52
CA LYS A 296 9.39 14.88 -24.22
C LYS A 296 9.53 15.00 -25.75
N LYS A 297 9.41 16.21 -26.31
CA LYS A 297 9.61 16.50 -27.73
C LYS A 297 11.08 16.68 -28.13
N GLY A 298 12.00 16.73 -27.15
CA GLY A 298 13.41 17.03 -27.37
C GLY A 298 13.72 18.51 -27.59
N ASP A 299 12.75 19.41 -27.41
CA ASP A 299 12.93 20.85 -27.51
C ASP A 299 13.40 21.42 -26.16
N LEU A 300 14.65 21.11 -25.83
CA LEU A 300 15.23 21.43 -24.52
C LEU A 300 15.37 22.94 -24.30
N ASP A 301 15.57 23.72 -25.35
CA ASP A 301 15.70 25.18 -25.24
C ASP A 301 14.39 25.83 -24.80
N ARG A 302 13.25 25.47 -25.43
CA ARG A 302 11.94 25.94 -24.96
C ARG A 302 11.60 25.41 -23.58
N ALA A 303 11.96 24.16 -23.28
CA ALA A 303 11.72 23.61 -21.95
C ALA A 303 12.45 24.40 -20.85
N ILE A 304 13.71 24.78 -21.08
CA ILE A 304 14.51 25.60 -20.17
C ILE A 304 13.93 27.01 -20.03
N GLU A 305 13.44 27.61 -21.12
CA GLU A 305 12.78 28.92 -21.07
C GLU A 305 11.52 28.87 -20.19
N GLU A 306 10.66 27.86 -20.38
CA GLU A 306 9.42 27.68 -19.62
C GLU A 306 9.68 27.46 -18.14
N ILE A 307 10.64 26.60 -17.76
CA ILE A 307 10.99 26.41 -16.34
C ILE A 307 11.65 27.66 -15.74
N GLY A 308 12.36 28.45 -16.55
CA GLY A 308 12.87 29.77 -16.15
C GLY A 308 11.75 30.74 -15.76
N LYS A 309 10.60 30.69 -16.46
CA LYS A 309 9.40 31.49 -16.10
C LYS A 309 8.82 31.06 -14.74
N VAL A 310 8.86 29.76 -14.42
CA VAL A 310 8.47 29.23 -13.09
C VAL A 310 9.41 29.77 -12.01
N LEU A 311 10.72 29.58 -12.18
CA LEU A 311 11.72 29.99 -11.20
C LEU A 311 11.81 31.50 -10.99
N LYS A 312 11.43 32.31 -11.98
CA LYS A 312 11.32 33.77 -11.81
C LYS A 312 10.25 34.16 -10.78
N LYS A 313 9.18 33.37 -10.65
CA LYS A 313 8.09 33.60 -9.68
C LYS A 313 8.33 32.85 -8.37
N GLU A 314 8.81 31.62 -8.48
CA GLU A 314 9.02 30.72 -7.36
C GLU A 314 10.50 30.28 -7.32
N PRO A 315 11.43 31.16 -6.93
CA PRO A 315 12.88 30.91 -7.00
C PRO A 315 13.38 29.83 -6.02
N ASN A 316 12.52 29.35 -5.12
CA ASN A 316 12.83 28.31 -4.15
C ASN A 316 11.97 27.05 -4.37
N LEU A 317 11.33 26.90 -5.54
CA LEU A 317 10.56 25.70 -5.86
C LEU A 317 11.51 24.54 -6.19
N ALA A 318 11.71 23.64 -5.23
CA ALA A 318 12.63 22.50 -5.35
C ALA A 318 12.36 21.62 -6.59
N LEU A 319 11.08 21.38 -6.91
CA LEU A 319 10.69 20.62 -8.10
C LEU A 319 11.09 21.28 -9.41
N ALA A 320 11.08 22.62 -9.47
CA ALA A 320 11.50 23.34 -10.68
C ALA A 320 13.02 23.28 -10.88
N HIS A 321 13.80 23.38 -9.80
CA HIS A 321 15.25 23.12 -9.85
C HIS A 321 15.56 21.68 -10.25
N SER A 322 14.79 20.71 -9.75
CA SER A 322 14.93 19.30 -10.16
C SER A 322 14.69 19.12 -11.65
N LEU A 323 13.64 19.73 -12.20
CA LEU A 323 13.32 19.65 -13.64
C LEU A 323 14.37 20.36 -14.47
N LEU A 324 14.79 21.57 -14.09
CA LEU A 324 15.85 22.31 -14.79
C LEU A 324 17.17 21.53 -14.79
N GLY A 325 17.52 20.87 -13.69
CA GLY A 325 18.67 19.99 -13.62
C GLY A 325 18.57 18.80 -14.59
N SER A 326 17.38 18.20 -14.72
CA SER A 326 17.12 17.15 -15.72
C SER A 326 17.27 17.67 -17.15
N LEU A 327 16.76 18.87 -17.45
CA LEU A 327 16.87 19.49 -18.78
C LEU A 327 18.32 19.78 -19.16
N TYR A 328 19.13 20.27 -18.22
CA TYR A 328 20.56 20.46 -18.45
C TYR A 328 21.29 19.13 -18.65
N MET A 329 20.88 18.08 -17.95
CA MET A 329 21.43 16.73 -18.16
C MET A 329 21.13 16.24 -19.58
N ASP A 330 19.89 16.36 -20.06
CA ASP A 330 19.50 15.96 -21.41
C ASP A 330 20.21 16.80 -22.50
N LYS A 331 20.55 18.05 -22.18
CA LYS A 331 21.31 18.96 -23.06
C LYS A 331 22.83 18.70 -23.04
N GLY A 332 23.32 17.84 -22.14
CA GLY A 332 24.74 17.58 -21.93
C GLY A 332 25.48 18.67 -21.14
N GLU A 333 24.76 19.62 -20.53
CA GLU A 333 25.32 20.68 -19.69
C GLU A 333 25.48 20.21 -18.24
N GLU A 334 26.29 19.16 -18.03
CA GLU A 334 26.37 18.42 -16.76
C GLU A 334 26.67 19.28 -15.51
N GLU A 335 27.55 20.28 -15.61
CA GLU A 335 27.89 21.13 -14.46
C GLU A 335 26.69 21.96 -14.00
N LYS A 336 25.89 22.47 -14.95
CA LYS A 336 24.64 23.17 -14.63
C LYS A 336 23.62 22.19 -14.05
N ALA A 337 23.52 20.99 -14.62
CA ALA A 337 22.67 19.93 -14.08
C ALA A 337 23.00 19.64 -12.61
N ILE A 338 24.28 19.40 -12.28
CA ILE A 338 24.72 19.14 -10.90
C ILE A 338 24.35 20.30 -9.97
N SER A 339 24.58 21.54 -10.39
CA SER A 339 24.25 22.74 -9.60
C SER A 339 22.76 22.78 -9.25
N GLU A 340 21.89 22.63 -10.25
CA GLU A 340 20.43 22.69 -10.08
C GLU A 340 19.88 21.50 -9.28
N LEU A 341 20.39 20.29 -9.51
CA LEU A 341 19.97 19.10 -8.76
C LEU A 341 20.39 19.18 -7.29
N LYS A 342 21.58 19.74 -7.00
CA LYS A 342 22.00 20.02 -5.62
C LYS A 342 21.12 21.08 -4.97
N ARG A 343 20.80 22.15 -5.70
CA ARG A 343 19.90 23.20 -5.22
C ARG A 343 18.51 22.63 -4.88
N ALA A 344 17.99 21.73 -5.72
CA ALA A 344 16.74 21.03 -5.44
C ALA A 344 16.79 20.24 -4.12
N LEU A 345 17.90 19.56 -3.84
CA LEU A 345 18.10 18.79 -2.61
C LEU A 345 18.37 19.64 -1.37
N GLU A 346 18.96 20.82 -1.53
CA GLU A 346 19.07 21.81 -0.45
C GLU A 346 17.68 22.32 -0.03
N LEU A 347 16.81 22.56 -1.01
CA LEU A 347 15.46 23.08 -0.80
C LEU A 347 14.50 22.00 -0.28
N ASP A 348 14.57 20.78 -0.83
CA ASP A 348 13.82 19.62 -0.37
C ASP A 348 14.69 18.34 -0.37
N PRO A 349 15.19 17.95 0.81
CA PRO A 349 15.98 16.73 0.97
C PRO A 349 15.19 15.44 0.74
N ASN A 350 13.88 15.43 0.53
CA ASN A 350 13.11 14.21 0.29
C ASN A 350 12.92 13.88 -1.19
N LEU A 351 13.35 14.76 -2.10
CA LEU A 351 13.23 14.51 -3.54
C LEU A 351 14.14 13.37 -3.99
N LEU A 352 13.56 12.39 -4.67
CA LEU A 352 14.28 11.19 -5.14
C LEU A 352 14.85 11.39 -6.54
N ALA A 353 14.12 12.06 -7.44
CA ALA A 353 14.55 12.28 -8.81
C ALA A 353 15.92 13.00 -8.92
N PRO A 354 16.21 14.07 -8.16
CA PRO A 354 17.54 14.68 -8.19
C PRO A 354 18.67 13.74 -7.80
N ARG A 355 18.41 12.81 -6.87
CA ARG A 355 19.40 11.83 -6.43
C ARG A 355 19.71 10.80 -7.50
N VAL A 356 18.67 10.32 -8.19
CA VAL A 356 18.82 9.40 -9.32
C VAL A 356 19.61 10.07 -10.45
N ASN A 357 19.29 11.32 -10.79
CA ASN A 357 19.99 12.06 -11.83
C ASN A 357 21.45 12.38 -11.45
N LEU A 358 21.72 12.81 -10.22
CA LEU A 358 23.08 13.02 -9.73
C LEU A 358 23.89 11.73 -9.75
N ALA A 359 23.29 10.60 -9.36
CA ALA A 359 23.97 9.31 -9.41
C ALA A 359 24.32 8.90 -10.84
N SER A 360 23.43 9.14 -11.81
CA SER A 360 23.70 8.93 -13.23
C SER A 360 24.91 9.74 -13.71
N ILE A 361 24.96 11.03 -13.38
CA ILE A 361 26.09 11.92 -13.72
C ILE A 361 27.38 11.49 -13.00
N TYR A 362 27.31 11.04 -11.76
CA TYR A 362 28.48 10.53 -11.05
C TYR A 362 28.99 9.22 -11.64
N SER A 363 28.10 8.33 -12.08
CA SER A 363 28.49 7.10 -12.77
C SER A 363 29.16 7.38 -14.11
N SER A 364 28.64 8.30 -14.94
CA SER A 364 29.25 8.65 -16.23
C SER A 364 30.67 9.20 -16.05
N ARG A 365 30.95 9.86 -14.92
CA ARG A 365 32.27 10.37 -14.53
C ARG A 365 33.17 9.35 -13.83
N GLY A 366 32.75 8.09 -13.72
CA GLY A 366 33.47 7.04 -12.99
C GLY A 366 33.49 7.22 -11.47
N LYS A 367 32.74 8.18 -10.93
CA LYS A 367 32.66 8.46 -9.48
C LYS A 367 31.62 7.55 -8.81
N LEU A 368 31.79 6.24 -8.98
CA LEU A 368 30.83 5.23 -8.54
C LEU A 368 30.54 5.26 -7.03
N GLY A 369 31.51 5.68 -6.21
CA GLY A 369 31.31 5.87 -4.77
C GLY A 369 30.38 7.03 -4.42
N GLU A 370 30.44 8.15 -5.15
CA GLU A 370 29.52 9.27 -4.99
C GLU A 370 28.11 8.90 -5.46
N ALA A 371 28.01 8.19 -6.59
CA ALA A 371 26.76 7.67 -7.13
C ALA A 371 26.05 6.73 -6.13
N GLU A 372 26.78 5.75 -5.58
CA GLU A 372 26.25 4.83 -4.58
C GLU A 372 25.77 5.58 -3.32
N LYS A 373 26.57 6.55 -2.83
CA LYS A 373 26.24 7.31 -1.63
C LYS A 373 24.88 8.01 -1.78
N VAL A 374 24.69 8.73 -2.88
CA VAL A 374 23.46 9.49 -3.14
C VAL A 374 22.25 8.57 -3.29
N LEU A 375 22.39 7.40 -3.92
CA LEU A 375 21.31 6.42 -4.04
C LEU A 375 20.96 5.75 -2.71
N ARG A 376 21.95 5.46 -1.87
CA ARG A 376 21.70 4.93 -0.51
C ARG A 376 20.96 5.95 0.36
N GLU A 377 21.23 7.24 0.19
CA GLU A 377 20.43 8.30 0.83
C GLU A 377 18.99 8.31 0.31
N ALA A 378 18.77 8.14 -0.99
CA ALA A 378 17.43 8.02 -1.57
C ALA A 378 16.64 6.81 -0.98
N ILE A 379 17.30 5.67 -0.78
CA ILE A 379 16.68 4.47 -0.15
C ILE A 379 16.28 4.74 1.31
N LYS A 380 17.04 5.55 2.05
CA LYS A 380 16.66 5.94 3.42
C LYS A 380 15.39 6.78 3.45
N VAL A 381 15.18 7.63 2.44
CA VAL A 381 13.97 8.45 2.30
C VAL A 381 12.78 7.58 1.92
N ASN A 382 12.91 6.76 0.88
CA ASN A 382 11.86 5.80 0.50
C ASN A 382 12.49 4.49 -0.02
N PRO A 383 12.35 3.37 0.72
CA PRO A 383 12.97 2.10 0.34
C PRO A 383 12.23 1.35 -0.77
N ASN A 384 11.01 1.76 -1.16
CA ASN A 384 10.10 1.03 -2.05
C ASN A 384 9.93 1.72 -3.42
N VAL A 385 10.98 2.36 -3.92
CA VAL A 385 10.98 3.01 -5.25
C VAL A 385 11.87 2.22 -6.19
N TYR A 386 11.27 1.67 -7.26
CA TYR A 386 11.98 0.73 -8.13
C TYR A 386 13.14 1.42 -8.87
N GLU A 387 12.97 2.67 -9.30
CA GLU A 387 13.95 3.44 -10.05
C GLU A 387 15.24 3.62 -9.24
N VAL A 388 15.10 3.95 -7.95
CA VAL A 388 16.24 4.12 -7.04
C VAL A 388 16.99 2.79 -6.86
N ARG A 389 16.26 1.68 -6.69
CA ARG A 389 16.83 0.34 -6.55
C ARG A 389 17.56 -0.10 -7.82
N LEU A 390 16.95 0.15 -8.97
CA LEU A 390 17.51 -0.17 -10.28
C LEU A 390 18.77 0.64 -10.56
N SER A 391 18.77 1.95 -10.29
CA SER A 391 19.96 2.79 -10.40
C SER A 391 21.08 2.31 -9.48
N LEU A 392 20.76 1.88 -8.24
CA LEU A 392 21.77 1.35 -7.33
C LEU A 392 22.34 0.02 -7.82
N ALA A 393 21.49 -0.86 -8.36
CA ALA A 393 21.93 -2.12 -8.96
C ALA A 393 22.91 -1.87 -10.12
N LYS A 394 22.62 -0.91 -11.00
CA LYS A 394 23.51 -0.52 -12.11
C LYS A 394 24.87 -0.01 -11.59
N VAL A 395 24.87 0.89 -10.60
CA VAL A 395 26.10 1.39 -9.98
C VAL A 395 26.94 0.25 -9.37
N LEU A 396 26.29 -0.66 -8.63
CA LEU A 396 26.99 -1.80 -8.01
C LEU A 396 27.54 -2.77 -9.05
N PHE A 397 26.81 -2.98 -10.14
CA PHE A 397 27.28 -3.79 -11.26
C PHE A 397 28.51 -3.18 -11.93
N GLU A 398 28.52 -1.87 -12.16
CA GLU A 398 29.69 -1.14 -12.70
C GLU A 398 30.90 -1.21 -11.76
N LYS A 399 30.68 -1.21 -10.44
CA LYS A 399 31.74 -1.43 -9.43
C LYS A 399 32.26 -2.87 -9.37
N GLY A 400 31.61 -3.81 -10.04
CA GLY A 400 31.92 -5.25 -9.95
C GLY A 400 31.40 -5.93 -8.68
N GLU A 401 30.54 -5.27 -7.89
CA GLU A 401 29.93 -5.82 -6.68
C GLU A 401 28.69 -6.66 -7.03
N LEU A 402 28.91 -7.74 -7.79
CA LEU A 402 27.85 -8.50 -8.48
C LEU A 402 26.76 -9.05 -7.55
N GLU A 403 27.11 -9.52 -6.34
CA GLU A 403 26.10 -10.03 -5.39
C GLU A 403 25.14 -8.94 -4.94
N LYS A 404 25.69 -7.79 -4.52
CA LYS A 404 24.89 -6.65 -4.06
C LYS A 404 24.09 -6.05 -5.20
N ALA A 405 24.65 -6.05 -6.42
CA ALA A 405 23.94 -5.61 -7.61
C ALA A 405 22.71 -6.50 -7.87
N LEU A 406 22.86 -7.83 -7.77
CA LEU A 406 21.78 -8.78 -7.94
C LEU A 406 20.67 -8.56 -6.91
N ASP A 407 21.05 -8.44 -5.62
CA ASP A 407 20.08 -8.16 -4.54
C ASP A 407 19.22 -6.92 -4.84
N GLN A 408 19.85 -5.83 -5.28
CA GLN A 408 19.13 -4.60 -5.59
C GLN A 408 18.28 -4.72 -6.85
N ALA A 409 18.75 -5.45 -7.88
CA ALA A 409 18.03 -5.67 -9.11
C ALA A 409 16.78 -6.53 -8.88
N GLU A 410 16.87 -7.59 -8.06
CA GLU A 410 15.72 -8.43 -7.68
C GLU A 410 14.69 -7.65 -6.86
N ILE A 411 15.13 -6.78 -5.94
CA ILE A 411 14.22 -5.85 -5.24
C ILE A 411 13.55 -4.91 -6.25
N ALA A 412 14.31 -4.30 -7.17
CA ALA A 412 13.76 -3.42 -8.20
C ALA A 412 12.70 -4.14 -9.05
N PHE A 413 12.97 -5.37 -9.48
CA PHE A 413 12.05 -6.20 -10.24
C PHE A 413 10.80 -6.54 -9.41
N SER A 414 10.94 -6.86 -8.13
CA SER A 414 9.80 -7.14 -7.25
C SER A 414 8.85 -5.93 -7.08
N LEU A 415 9.41 -4.71 -7.15
CA LEU A 415 8.67 -3.45 -7.00
C LEU A 415 8.03 -3.00 -8.32
N GLY A 416 8.77 -3.04 -9.43
CA GLY A 416 8.36 -2.45 -10.72
C GLY A 416 7.98 -3.45 -11.80
N ARG A 417 8.45 -4.71 -11.72
CA ARG A 417 8.31 -5.75 -12.76
C ARG A 417 8.68 -5.25 -14.16
N THR A 418 9.73 -4.44 -14.24
CA THR A 418 10.18 -3.83 -15.50
C THR A 418 11.13 -4.77 -16.23
N LYS A 419 11.03 -4.78 -17.57
CA LYS A 419 11.96 -5.51 -18.43
C LYS A 419 13.42 -5.11 -18.20
N GLU A 420 13.65 -3.83 -17.94
CA GLU A 420 15.00 -3.32 -17.65
C GLU A 420 15.64 -3.94 -16.39
N ALA A 421 14.84 -4.20 -15.34
CA ALA A 421 15.33 -4.88 -14.15
C ALA A 421 15.60 -6.37 -14.42
N GLU A 422 14.75 -7.01 -15.22
CA GLU A 422 14.92 -8.40 -15.67
C GLU A 422 16.20 -8.57 -16.50
N ASP A 423 16.39 -7.74 -17.53
CA ASP A 423 17.58 -7.73 -18.39
C ASP A 423 18.86 -7.54 -17.56
N LEU A 424 18.83 -6.66 -16.54
CA LEU A 424 19.97 -6.44 -15.65
C LEU A 424 20.25 -7.68 -14.77
N ILE A 425 19.23 -8.36 -14.25
CA ILE A 425 19.39 -9.60 -13.48
C ILE A 425 20.08 -10.67 -14.33
N GLU A 426 19.63 -10.87 -15.56
CA GLU A 426 20.22 -11.83 -16.49
C GLU A 426 21.67 -11.49 -16.80
N LEU A 427 21.96 -10.22 -17.07
CA LEU A 427 23.32 -9.74 -17.33
C LEU A 427 24.25 -9.99 -16.13
N ILE A 428 23.80 -9.71 -14.91
CA ILE A 428 24.57 -9.97 -13.69
C ILE A 428 24.83 -11.47 -13.52
N LYS A 429 23.83 -12.32 -13.72
CA LYS A 429 23.97 -13.79 -13.62
C LYS A 429 24.94 -14.36 -14.65
N SER A 430 24.88 -13.87 -15.88
CA SER A 430 25.81 -14.25 -16.95
C SER A 430 27.25 -13.90 -16.57
N ARG A 431 27.48 -12.68 -16.07
CA ARG A 431 28.82 -12.22 -15.66
C ARG A 431 29.37 -12.92 -14.43
N ARG A 432 28.51 -13.43 -13.53
CA ARG A 432 28.92 -14.29 -12.40
C ARG A 432 29.35 -15.70 -12.83
N SER A 433 28.88 -16.14 -14.00
CA SER A 433 29.13 -17.50 -14.52
C SER A 433 30.37 -17.57 -15.41
N GLN A 434 30.98 -16.42 -15.75
CA GLN A 434 32.25 -16.28 -16.45
C GLN A 434 33.36 -15.97 -15.43
#